data_AF-S7THR0-F1
#
_entry.id   AF-S7THR0-F1
#
_cell.length_a   1.000
_cell.length_b   1.000
_cell.length_c   1.000
_cell.angle_alpha   90.00
_cell.angle_beta   90.00
_cell.angle_gamma   90.00
#
_symmetry.space_group_name_H-M   'P 1'
#
loop_
_entity.id
_entity.type
_entity.pdbx_description
1 polymer ?
#
loop_
_entity_poly.entity_id
_entity_poly.type
_entity_poly.pdbx_seq_one_letter_code
_entity_poly.pdbx_strand_id
1 'polypeptide(L)'
;MGIDLSEYFAEYEALVAEIDKIFSAVKGQCGDLVTCEKGCDDCCHALFDLSFIESAYLNDRFLATFGGRERDAILMRADEAERRQHKIVRAAFKAKESGADTLAVLAELARERIRCPLLAEDSSCALYEHRPITCRLYGIPTAFEGQTRTCGRSGFEQGKPYPTVQLEKIQDRLVELSARAAEGVGSKFTGLATLFVPVSVALMNTYDEKYLGLETEETPVDEDPDAIPEAFAETAQRPTGPADPKTFAPGSRLEFPSEECSSCDDKNCDGCASASSGGCSGKPMIIEIGGPK
;
A
#
# COMPACT_ATOMS: atom_id res chain seq x y z
N MET A 1 -0.31 6.40 -23.29
CA MET A 1 -1.39 7.04 -22.51
C MET A 1 -1.76 8.34 -23.23
N GLY A 2 -3.06 8.65 -23.40
CA GLY A 2 -3.51 9.89 -24.08
C GLY A 2 -3.69 11.08 -23.15
N ILE A 3 -3.43 10.87 -21.85
CA ILE A 3 -3.72 11.78 -20.75
C ILE A 3 -2.40 12.04 -20.02
N ASP A 4 -2.12 13.31 -19.72
CA ASP A 4 -0.87 13.72 -19.09
C ASP A 4 -0.97 13.61 -17.56
N LEU A 5 -0.26 12.63 -17.00
CA LEU A 5 -0.09 12.42 -15.56
C LEU A 5 1.36 12.66 -15.11
N SER A 6 2.20 13.26 -15.97
CA SER A 6 3.65 13.33 -15.77
C SER A 6 4.06 14.08 -14.50
N GLU A 7 3.36 15.16 -14.15
CA GLU A 7 3.57 15.90 -12.90
C GLU A 7 3.34 15.00 -11.66
N TYR A 8 2.21 14.29 -11.64
CA TYR A 8 1.87 13.39 -10.54
C TYR A 8 2.79 12.16 -10.48
N PHE A 9 3.29 11.68 -11.62
CA PHE A 9 4.30 10.64 -11.67
C PHE A 9 5.63 11.12 -11.07
N ALA A 10 6.04 12.37 -11.31
CA ALA A 10 7.24 12.92 -10.70
C ALA A 10 7.10 13.04 -9.17
N GLU A 11 5.92 13.43 -8.68
CA GLU A 11 5.62 13.43 -7.25
C GLU A 11 5.61 12.03 -6.63
N TYR A 12 5.04 11.05 -7.34
CA TYR A 12 5.09 9.65 -6.94
C TYR A 12 6.53 9.12 -6.87
N GLU A 13 7.36 9.44 -7.85
CA GLU A 13 8.78 9.07 -7.86
C GLU A 13 9.55 9.70 -6.70
N ALA A 14 9.21 10.93 -6.30
CA ALA A 14 9.77 11.56 -5.11
C ALA A 14 9.38 10.83 -3.81
N LEU A 15 8.12 10.40 -3.69
CA LEU A 15 7.65 9.57 -2.57
C LEU A 15 8.36 8.21 -2.55
N VAL A 16 8.52 7.57 -3.71
CA VAL A 16 9.28 6.32 -3.86
C VAL A 16 10.73 6.49 -3.37
N ALA A 17 11.39 7.58 -3.75
CA ALA A 17 12.76 7.86 -3.33
C ALA A 17 12.88 8.10 -1.82
N GLU A 18 11.88 8.69 -1.19
CA GLU A 18 11.80 8.83 0.27
C GLU A 18 11.69 7.47 0.96
N ILE A 19 10.86 6.58 0.41
CA ILE A 19 10.65 5.22 0.92
C ILE A 19 11.91 4.37 0.77
N ASP A 20 12.60 4.46 -0.37
CA ASP A 20 13.86 3.73 -0.57
C ASP A 20 14.95 4.20 0.41
N LYS A 21 14.95 5.48 0.82
CA LYS A 21 15.84 5.98 1.90
C LYS A 21 15.47 5.39 3.26
N ILE A 22 14.18 5.32 3.59
CA ILE A 22 13.71 4.70 4.84
C ILE A 22 14.11 3.22 4.89
N PHE A 23 13.87 2.48 3.80
CA PHE A 23 14.28 1.09 3.69
C PHE A 23 15.79 0.93 3.89
N SER A 24 16.58 1.79 3.26
CA SER A 24 18.05 1.77 3.39
C SER A 24 18.50 2.08 4.82
N ALA A 25 17.83 3.01 5.51
CA ALA A 25 18.12 3.33 6.91
C ALA A 25 17.83 2.15 7.84
N VAL A 26 16.68 1.48 7.67
CA VAL A 26 16.33 0.28 8.45
C VAL A 26 17.27 -0.88 8.15
N LYS A 27 17.62 -1.09 6.88
CA LYS A 27 18.61 -2.09 6.46
C LYS A 27 19.99 -1.80 7.04
N GLY A 28 20.40 -0.54 7.16
CA GLY A 28 21.66 -0.16 7.81
C GLY A 28 21.67 -0.44 9.32
N GLN A 29 20.53 -0.28 10.00
CA GLN A 29 20.40 -0.51 11.45
C GLN A 29 20.21 -1.98 11.82
N CYS A 30 19.52 -2.75 10.96
CA CYS A 30 19.10 -4.12 11.23
C CYS A 30 19.54 -5.10 10.12
N GLY A 31 20.72 -4.89 9.53
CA GLY A 31 21.18 -5.58 8.32
C GLY A 31 21.09 -7.11 8.36
N ASP A 32 21.40 -7.72 9.50
CA ASP A 32 21.35 -9.17 9.68
C ASP A 32 19.91 -9.75 9.65
N LEU A 33 18.90 -8.90 9.85
CA LEU A 33 17.48 -9.28 9.87
C LEU A 33 16.80 -9.03 8.51
N VAL A 34 17.37 -8.18 7.66
CA VAL A 34 16.83 -7.84 6.34
C VAL A 34 17.50 -8.69 5.26
N THR A 35 16.85 -9.82 4.94
CA THR A 35 17.30 -10.77 3.90
C THR A 35 16.85 -10.41 2.49
N CYS A 36 16.18 -9.26 2.31
CA CYS A 36 15.61 -8.84 1.03
C CYS A 36 16.72 -8.40 0.05
N GLU A 37 16.80 -9.09 -1.08
CA GLU A 37 17.70 -8.83 -2.20
C GLU A 37 17.01 -9.09 -3.55
N LYS A 38 17.62 -8.63 -4.65
CA LYS A 38 17.12 -8.89 -5.99
C LYS A 38 17.18 -10.40 -6.26
N GLY A 39 16.03 -11.00 -6.60
CA GLY A 39 15.87 -12.46 -6.72
C GLY A 39 15.11 -13.10 -5.55
N CYS A 40 14.81 -12.34 -4.47
CA CYS A 40 13.81 -12.74 -3.50
C CYS A 40 12.40 -12.54 -4.08
N ASP A 41 11.58 -13.60 -4.09
CA ASP A 41 10.26 -13.65 -4.71
C ASP A 41 9.09 -13.69 -3.70
N ASP A 42 9.35 -13.58 -2.40
CA ASP A 42 8.30 -13.69 -1.37
C ASP A 42 7.21 -12.59 -1.51
N CYS A 43 7.63 -11.37 -1.85
CA CYS A 43 6.73 -10.25 -2.12
C CYS A 43 5.89 -10.50 -3.39
N CYS A 44 6.42 -11.24 -4.36
CA CYS A 44 5.73 -11.59 -5.60
C CYS A 44 4.64 -12.64 -5.41
N HIS A 45 4.44 -13.14 -4.20
CA HIS A 45 3.34 -14.02 -3.83
C HIS A 45 2.37 -13.39 -2.83
N ALA A 46 2.60 -12.13 -2.42
CA ALA A 46 1.73 -11.42 -1.50
C ALA A 46 0.50 -10.85 -2.23
N LEU A 47 -0.65 -10.88 -1.56
CA LEU A 47 -1.86 -10.19 -2.00
C LEU A 47 -1.86 -8.77 -1.45
N PHE A 48 -1.94 -7.79 -2.35
CA PHE A 48 -2.11 -6.39 -2.03
C PHE A 48 -2.70 -5.67 -3.24
N ASP A 49 -3.36 -4.55 -2.97
CA ASP A 49 -3.91 -3.68 -4.00
C ASP A 49 -3.10 -2.39 -4.11
N LEU A 50 -3.19 -1.76 -5.27
CA LEU A 50 -2.51 -0.54 -5.66
C LEU A 50 -3.50 0.61 -5.69
N SER A 51 -3.07 1.77 -5.18
CA SER A 51 -3.80 3.02 -5.35
C SER A 51 -3.89 3.42 -6.83
N PHE A 52 -4.80 4.35 -7.17
CA PHE A 52 -4.95 4.82 -8.55
C PHE A 52 -3.63 5.34 -9.15
N ILE A 53 -2.90 6.20 -8.44
CA ILE A 53 -1.63 6.76 -8.94
C ILE A 53 -0.59 5.66 -9.19
N GLU A 54 -0.48 4.68 -8.29
CA GLU A 54 0.44 3.55 -8.46
C GLU A 54 0.07 2.68 -9.65
N SER A 55 -1.22 2.43 -9.82
CA SER A 55 -1.73 1.59 -10.90
C SER A 55 -1.51 2.23 -12.26
N ALA A 56 -1.81 3.52 -12.39
CA ALA A 56 -1.55 4.30 -13.61
C ALA A 56 -0.05 4.39 -13.92
N TYR A 57 0.79 4.65 -12.91
CA TYR A 57 2.24 4.70 -13.06
C TYR A 57 2.82 3.35 -13.51
N LEU A 58 2.41 2.26 -12.86
CA LEU A 58 2.88 0.91 -13.20
C LEU A 58 2.47 0.52 -14.63
N ASN A 59 1.24 0.86 -15.04
CA ASN A 59 0.75 0.62 -16.39
C ASN A 59 1.54 1.43 -17.43
N ASP A 60 1.81 2.71 -17.18
CA ASP A 60 2.63 3.55 -18.06
C ASP A 60 4.02 2.95 -18.29
N ARG A 61 4.71 2.60 -17.20
CA ARG A 61 6.04 1.98 -17.27
C ARG A 61 6.00 0.60 -17.92
N PHE A 62 4.95 -0.18 -17.70
CA PHE A 62 4.75 -1.47 -18.34
C PHE A 62 4.60 -1.33 -19.86
N LEU A 63 3.73 -0.42 -20.33
CA LEU A 63 3.52 -0.17 -21.76
C LEU A 63 4.74 0.45 -22.44
N ALA A 64 5.52 1.27 -21.73
CA ALA A 64 6.77 1.83 -22.22
C ALA A 64 7.88 0.78 -22.36
N THR A 65 7.89 -0.22 -21.47
CA THR A 65 8.97 -1.23 -21.41
C THR A 65 8.69 -2.44 -22.30
N PHE A 66 7.45 -2.92 -22.34
CA PHE A 66 7.10 -4.20 -22.95
C PHE A 66 6.21 -4.05 -24.18
N GLY A 67 6.59 -4.74 -25.26
CA GLY A 67 5.82 -4.83 -26.50
C GLY A 67 5.76 -6.24 -27.06
N GLY A 68 4.82 -6.49 -27.97
CA GLY A 68 4.67 -7.76 -28.67
C GLY A 68 4.52 -8.97 -27.73
N ARG A 69 5.22 -10.07 -28.06
CA ARG A 69 5.06 -11.37 -27.39
C ARG A 69 5.37 -11.35 -25.89
N GLU A 70 6.32 -10.52 -25.46
CA GLU A 70 6.69 -10.44 -24.04
C GLU A 70 5.57 -9.80 -23.21
N ARG A 71 4.99 -8.71 -23.73
CA ARG A 71 3.81 -8.07 -23.14
C ARG A 71 2.65 -9.06 -23.04
N ASP A 72 2.37 -9.78 -24.13
CA ASP A 72 1.26 -10.74 -24.17
C ASP A 72 1.48 -11.87 -23.14
N ALA A 73 2.70 -12.36 -22.95
CA ALA A 73 3.03 -13.34 -21.93
C ALA A 73 2.84 -12.83 -20.49
N ILE A 74 3.10 -11.54 -20.23
CA ILE A 74 2.80 -10.90 -18.93
C ILE A 74 1.29 -10.78 -18.74
N LEU A 75 0.55 -10.33 -19.76
CA LEU A 75 -0.91 -10.18 -19.69
C LEU A 75 -1.62 -11.53 -19.52
N MET A 76 -1.12 -12.61 -20.12
CA MET A 76 -1.64 -13.96 -19.87
C MET A 76 -1.49 -14.38 -18.40
N ARG A 77 -0.35 -14.05 -17.77
CA ARG A 77 -0.15 -14.28 -16.33
C ARG A 77 -1.06 -13.39 -15.49
N ALA A 78 -1.35 -12.17 -15.95
CA ALA A 78 -2.27 -11.25 -15.29
C ALA A 78 -3.70 -11.78 -15.29
N ASP A 79 -4.20 -12.29 -16.42
CA ASP A 79 -5.51 -12.94 -16.52
C ASP A 79 -5.60 -14.19 -15.61
N GLU A 80 -4.54 -15.00 -15.54
CA GLU A 80 -4.51 -16.14 -14.63
C GLU A 80 -4.56 -15.71 -13.15
N ALA A 81 -3.76 -14.72 -12.76
CA ALA A 81 -3.76 -14.18 -11.41
C ALA A 81 -5.13 -13.61 -11.03
N GLU A 82 -5.75 -12.88 -11.94
CA GLU A 82 -7.07 -12.28 -11.74
C GLU A 82 -8.17 -13.33 -11.53
N ARG A 83 -8.17 -14.38 -12.35
CA ARG A 83 -9.11 -15.50 -12.19
C ARG A 83 -8.95 -16.20 -10.85
N ARG A 84 -7.73 -16.31 -10.33
CA ARG A 84 -7.45 -16.87 -9.00
C ARG A 84 -7.96 -15.93 -7.91
N GLN A 85 -7.67 -14.64 -8.03
CA GLN A 85 -8.11 -13.63 -7.06
C GLN A 85 -9.63 -13.57 -6.98
N HIS A 86 -10.31 -13.51 -8.12
CA HIS A 86 -11.77 -13.52 -8.17
C HIS A 86 -12.38 -14.78 -7.53
N LYS A 87 -11.76 -15.97 -7.69
CA LYS A 87 -12.22 -17.20 -7.02
C LYS A 87 -12.08 -17.11 -5.49
N ILE A 88 -10.95 -16.60 -5.01
CA ILE A 88 -10.66 -16.43 -3.58
C ILE A 88 -11.65 -15.43 -2.95
N VAL A 89 -11.80 -14.26 -3.55
CA VAL A 89 -12.73 -13.22 -3.11
C VAL A 89 -14.17 -13.75 -3.10
N ARG A 90 -14.60 -14.44 -4.17
CA ARG A 90 -15.93 -15.05 -4.23
C ARG A 90 -16.15 -16.12 -3.17
N ALA A 91 -15.14 -16.93 -2.85
CA ALA A 91 -15.23 -17.92 -1.80
C ALA A 91 -15.40 -17.26 -0.41
N ALA A 92 -14.63 -16.20 -0.15
CA ALA A 92 -14.74 -15.43 1.08
C ALA A 92 -16.10 -14.75 1.26
N PHE A 93 -16.65 -14.16 0.19
CA PHE A 93 -18.01 -13.60 0.22
C PHE A 93 -19.06 -14.67 0.54
N LYS A 94 -19.01 -15.83 -0.11
CA LYS A 94 -19.93 -16.95 0.19
C LYS A 94 -19.79 -17.45 1.63
N ALA A 95 -18.56 -17.54 2.15
CA ALA A 95 -18.32 -17.94 3.53
C ALA A 95 -18.97 -16.94 4.51
N LYS A 96 -18.79 -15.64 4.27
CA LYS A 96 -19.43 -14.58 5.05
C LYS A 96 -20.97 -14.65 4.98
N GLU A 97 -21.54 -14.84 3.79
CA GLU A 97 -22.99 -15.02 3.60
C GLU A 97 -23.53 -16.25 4.33
N SER A 98 -22.74 -17.32 4.44
CA SER A 98 -23.10 -18.53 5.19
C SER A 98 -22.98 -18.38 6.71
N GLY A 99 -22.68 -17.18 7.21
CA GLY A 99 -22.60 -16.86 8.64
C GLY A 99 -21.23 -17.14 9.28
N ALA A 100 -20.17 -17.30 8.48
CA ALA A 100 -18.81 -17.43 9.01
C ALA A 100 -18.37 -16.13 9.72
N ASP A 101 -17.52 -16.28 10.74
CA ASP A 101 -16.94 -15.16 11.45
C ASP A 101 -16.09 -14.28 10.51
N THR A 102 -16.28 -12.96 10.57
CA THR A 102 -15.63 -12.03 9.64
C THR A 102 -14.12 -11.99 9.85
N LEU A 103 -13.64 -12.06 11.09
CA LEU A 103 -12.20 -12.06 11.38
C LEU A 103 -11.54 -13.36 10.87
N ALA A 104 -12.22 -14.50 11.00
CA ALA A 104 -11.73 -15.76 10.47
C ALA A 104 -11.61 -15.75 8.93
N VAL A 105 -12.62 -15.24 8.23
CA VAL A 105 -12.60 -15.11 6.75
C VAL A 105 -11.48 -14.17 6.30
N LEU A 106 -11.31 -13.03 6.96
CA LEU A 106 -10.22 -12.09 6.67
C LEU A 106 -8.84 -12.71 6.93
N ALA A 107 -8.69 -13.50 8.00
CA ALA A 107 -7.45 -14.20 8.31
C ALA A 107 -7.11 -15.30 7.29
N GLU A 108 -8.11 -15.97 6.72
CA GLU A 108 -7.91 -16.94 5.65
C GLU A 108 -7.48 -16.24 4.35
N LEU A 109 -8.17 -15.17 3.96
CA LEU A 109 -7.78 -14.32 2.83
C LEU A 109 -6.33 -13.82 2.94
N ALA A 110 -5.91 -13.39 4.12
CA ALA A 110 -4.55 -12.90 4.36
C ALA A 110 -3.46 -13.99 4.21
N ARG A 111 -3.81 -15.28 4.24
CA ARG A 111 -2.88 -16.40 4.02
C ARG A 111 -2.81 -16.82 2.56
N GLU A 112 -3.79 -16.45 1.76
CA GLU A 112 -3.81 -16.77 0.33
C GLU A 112 -2.65 -16.12 -0.39
N ARG A 113 -2.07 -16.84 -1.34
CA ARG A 113 -0.91 -16.39 -2.11
C ARG A 113 -1.17 -16.54 -3.58
N ILE A 114 -1.07 -15.43 -4.31
CA ILE A 114 -1.21 -15.40 -5.77
C ILE A 114 0.11 -14.96 -6.37
N ARG A 115 0.54 -15.70 -7.39
CA ARG A 115 1.74 -15.36 -8.15
C ARG A 115 1.53 -14.05 -8.90
N CYS A 116 2.40 -13.09 -8.65
CA CYS A 116 2.42 -11.79 -9.31
C CYS A 116 2.65 -11.97 -10.83
N PRO A 117 1.91 -11.25 -11.69
CA PRO A 117 2.09 -11.32 -13.14
C PRO A 117 3.49 -10.91 -13.60
N LEU A 118 4.15 -10.04 -12.83
CA LEU A 118 5.48 -9.50 -13.11
C LEU A 118 6.63 -10.41 -12.66
N LEU A 119 6.35 -11.52 -11.96
CA LEU A 119 7.37 -12.48 -11.57
C LEU A 119 7.83 -13.28 -12.80
N ALA A 120 9.05 -13.08 -13.26
CA ALA A 120 9.66 -13.84 -14.34
C ALA A 120 10.00 -15.29 -13.92
N GLU A 121 10.46 -16.10 -14.87
CA GLU A 121 10.80 -17.52 -14.61
C GLU A 121 12.08 -17.70 -13.78
N ASP A 122 12.98 -16.72 -13.80
CA ASP A 122 14.22 -16.68 -13.04
C ASP A 122 14.04 -16.11 -11.61
N SER A 123 12.80 -16.07 -11.11
CA SER A 123 12.42 -15.43 -9.84
C SER A 123 12.76 -13.94 -9.74
N SER A 124 13.01 -13.26 -10.86
CA SER A 124 13.19 -11.80 -10.91
C SER A 124 11.88 -11.07 -11.19
N CYS A 125 11.76 -9.81 -10.76
CA CYS A 125 10.63 -8.96 -11.12
C CYS A 125 10.91 -8.25 -12.45
N ALA A 126 10.00 -8.39 -13.41
CA ALA A 126 10.09 -7.78 -14.74
C ALA A 126 10.10 -6.24 -14.70
N LEU A 127 9.45 -5.62 -13.69
CA LEU A 127 9.51 -4.16 -13.43
C LEU A 127 10.11 -3.86 -12.06
N TYR A 128 11.28 -4.41 -11.76
CA TYR A 128 11.92 -4.20 -10.45
C TYR A 128 12.14 -2.72 -10.12
N GLU A 129 12.59 -1.91 -11.08
CA GLU A 129 12.87 -0.48 -10.87
C GLU A 129 11.62 0.36 -10.65
N HIS A 130 10.47 -0.08 -11.18
CA HIS A 130 9.16 0.60 -11.06
C HIS A 130 8.23 -0.12 -10.10
N ARG A 131 8.79 -0.91 -9.17
CA ARG A 131 8.01 -1.66 -8.18
C ARG A 131 7.17 -0.71 -7.30
N PRO A 132 5.92 -1.08 -6.97
CA PRO A 132 5.06 -0.32 -6.07
C PRO A 132 5.63 -0.16 -4.67
N ILE A 133 5.07 0.77 -3.90
CA ILE A 133 5.54 1.09 -2.55
C ILE A 133 5.49 -0.12 -1.61
N THR A 134 4.41 -0.89 -1.66
CA THR A 134 4.25 -2.12 -0.86
C THR A 134 5.39 -3.12 -1.14
N CYS A 135 5.85 -3.22 -2.38
CA CYS A 135 6.99 -4.07 -2.74
C CYS A 135 8.34 -3.52 -2.25
N ARG A 136 8.49 -2.20 -2.11
CA ARG A 136 9.73 -1.54 -1.61
C ARG A 136 9.89 -1.68 -0.10
N LEU A 137 8.77 -1.57 0.61
CA LEU A 137 8.73 -1.77 2.07
C LEU A 137 8.77 -3.25 2.45
N TYR A 138 8.59 -4.16 1.49
CA TYR A 138 8.63 -5.59 1.76
C TYR A 138 10.01 -6.01 2.29
N GLY A 139 10.01 -6.65 3.46
CA GLY A 139 11.23 -7.11 4.13
C GLY A 139 11.66 -6.25 5.32
N ILE A 140 11.02 -5.12 5.58
CA ILE A 140 11.14 -4.38 6.85
C ILE A 140 9.82 -4.41 7.63
N PRO A 141 9.83 -4.17 8.96
CA PRO A 141 8.61 -4.16 9.75
C PRO A 141 7.69 -2.99 9.36
N THR A 142 6.43 -3.30 9.07
CA THR A 142 5.38 -2.31 8.78
C THR A 142 4.27 -2.41 9.80
N ALA A 143 3.73 -1.28 10.25
CA ALA A 143 2.54 -1.21 11.06
C ALA A 143 1.32 -0.96 10.17
N PHE A 144 0.25 -1.71 10.41
CA PHE A 144 -1.06 -1.51 9.83
C PHE A 144 -2.15 -1.89 10.85
N GLU A 145 -3.12 -1.00 11.08
CA GLU A 145 -4.19 -1.11 12.09
C GLU A 145 -3.66 -1.41 13.50
N GLY A 146 -2.53 -0.80 13.86
CA GLY A 146 -1.86 -1.03 15.15
C GLY A 146 -1.19 -2.40 15.28
N GLN A 147 -1.15 -3.19 14.21
CA GLN A 147 -0.46 -4.49 14.17
C GLN A 147 0.81 -4.39 13.33
N THR A 148 1.92 -4.88 13.88
CA THR A 148 3.17 -4.98 13.13
C THR A 148 3.18 -6.27 12.30
N ARG A 149 3.49 -6.14 11.02
CA ARG A 149 3.65 -7.22 10.06
C ARG A 149 5.09 -7.25 9.57
N THR A 150 5.64 -8.45 9.47
CA THR A 150 6.99 -8.71 8.99
C THR A 150 6.96 -9.77 7.90
N CYS A 151 7.92 -9.73 7.00
CA CYS A 151 8.10 -10.74 5.95
C CYS A 151 8.47 -12.09 6.57
N GLY A 152 7.90 -13.18 6.07
CA GLY A 152 8.17 -14.53 6.58
C GLY A 152 9.61 -15.02 6.37
N ARG A 153 10.37 -14.37 5.46
CA ARG A 153 11.80 -14.64 5.21
C ARG A 153 12.74 -13.68 5.96
N SER A 154 12.21 -12.65 6.60
CA SER A 154 13.01 -11.72 7.40
C SER A 154 13.29 -12.28 8.79
N GLY A 155 14.39 -11.86 9.41
CA GLY A 155 14.77 -12.29 10.75
C GLY A 155 14.01 -11.58 11.88
N PHE A 156 13.04 -10.72 11.56
CA PHE A 156 12.33 -9.93 12.57
C PHE A 156 11.37 -10.78 13.40
N GLU A 157 11.67 -10.90 14.69
CA GLU A 157 10.81 -11.55 15.67
C GLU A 157 9.69 -10.62 16.18
N GLN A 158 8.50 -11.17 16.38
CA GLN A 158 7.37 -10.44 16.95
C GLN A 158 7.64 -9.99 18.39
N GLY A 159 7.22 -8.77 18.73
CA GLY A 159 7.33 -8.22 20.08
C GLY A 159 8.66 -7.55 20.43
N LYS A 160 9.66 -7.59 19.53
CA LYS A 160 10.91 -6.84 19.69
C LYS A 160 10.78 -5.40 19.14
N PRO A 161 11.45 -4.40 19.76
CA PRO A 161 11.35 -3.01 19.32
C PRO A 161 12.25 -2.79 18.10
N TYR A 162 11.67 -2.92 16.91
CA TYR A 162 12.33 -2.59 15.65
C TYR A 162 11.78 -1.29 15.06
N PRO A 163 12.58 -0.55 14.27
CA PRO A 163 12.08 0.54 13.46
C PRO A 163 10.94 0.04 12.57
N THR A 164 9.75 0.60 12.77
CA THR A 164 8.53 0.16 12.09
C THR A 164 7.94 1.31 11.29
N VAL A 165 7.66 1.06 10.02
CA VAL A 165 7.08 2.07 9.11
C VAL A 165 5.56 2.05 9.23
N GLN A 166 4.93 3.22 9.41
CA GLN A 166 3.46 3.32 9.40
C GLN A 166 2.96 3.29 7.95
N LEU A 167 2.27 2.21 7.57
CA LEU A 167 1.77 2.05 6.22
C LEU A 167 0.58 2.97 5.95
N GLU A 168 -0.25 3.26 6.96
CA GLU A 168 -1.44 4.11 6.85
C GLU A 168 -1.08 5.51 6.35
N LYS A 169 -0.06 6.14 6.94
CA LYS A 169 0.40 7.48 6.52
C LYS A 169 0.86 7.52 5.06
N ILE A 170 1.39 6.40 4.57
CA ILE A 170 1.84 6.30 3.17
C ILE A 170 0.63 6.12 2.27
N GLN A 171 -0.36 5.32 2.68
CA GLN A 171 -1.62 5.15 1.96
C GLN A 171 -2.40 6.47 1.90
N ASP A 172 -2.47 7.23 2.99
CA ASP A 172 -3.11 8.54 3.01
C ASP A 172 -2.48 9.48 1.96
N ARG A 173 -1.15 9.55 1.91
CA ARG A 173 -0.43 10.35 0.90
C ARG A 173 -0.67 9.86 -0.53
N LEU A 174 -0.81 8.56 -0.74
CA LEU A 174 -1.13 7.99 -2.05
C LEU A 174 -2.56 8.33 -2.49
N VAL A 175 -3.53 8.30 -1.57
CA VAL A 175 -4.91 8.72 -1.82
C VAL A 175 -4.97 10.21 -2.11
N GLU A 176 -4.26 11.04 -1.36
CA GLU A 176 -4.15 12.49 -1.61
C GLU A 176 -3.55 12.80 -2.99
N LEU A 177 -2.47 12.11 -3.36
CA LEU A 177 -1.85 12.25 -4.68
C LEU A 177 -2.79 11.76 -5.79
N SER A 178 -3.52 10.66 -5.55
CA SER A 178 -4.52 10.13 -6.47
C SER A 178 -5.70 11.09 -6.65
N ALA A 179 -6.14 11.77 -5.58
CA ALA A 179 -7.19 12.78 -5.62
C ALA A 179 -6.79 13.99 -6.45
N ARG A 180 -5.57 14.52 -6.23
CA ARG A 180 -5.05 15.63 -7.04
C ARG A 180 -4.87 15.23 -8.51
N ALA A 181 -4.39 14.02 -8.77
CA ALA A 181 -4.29 13.49 -10.13
C ALA A 181 -5.67 13.42 -10.81
N ALA A 182 -6.69 12.91 -10.11
CA ALA A 182 -8.06 12.82 -10.62
C ALA A 182 -8.67 14.22 -10.88
N GLU A 183 -8.47 15.18 -9.97
CA GLU A 183 -8.93 16.56 -10.13
C GLU A 183 -8.20 17.26 -11.29
N GLY A 184 -6.89 17.08 -11.39
CA GLY A 184 -6.06 17.71 -12.43
C GLY A 184 -6.40 17.26 -13.84
N VAL A 185 -6.83 16.02 -14.03
CA VAL A 185 -7.34 15.53 -15.33
C VAL A 185 -8.81 15.90 -15.57
N GLY A 186 -9.52 16.44 -14.57
CA GLY A 186 -10.93 16.80 -14.67
C GLY A 186 -11.88 15.60 -14.59
N SER A 187 -11.49 14.54 -13.86
CA SER A 187 -12.32 13.34 -13.69
C SER A 187 -13.66 13.67 -13.01
N LYS A 188 -14.74 13.09 -13.52
CA LYS A 188 -16.07 13.16 -12.90
C LYS A 188 -16.28 12.10 -11.79
N PHE A 189 -15.39 11.11 -11.72
CA PHE A 189 -15.53 10.02 -10.78
C PHE A 189 -14.94 10.39 -9.41
N THR A 190 -15.82 10.59 -8.44
CA THR A 190 -15.47 10.95 -7.05
C THR A 190 -14.74 9.84 -6.31
N GLY A 191 -14.99 8.57 -6.66
CA GLY A 191 -14.35 7.41 -6.03
C GLY A 191 -12.96 7.05 -6.60
N LEU A 192 -12.47 7.75 -7.63
CA LEU A 192 -11.22 7.38 -8.31
C LEU A 192 -10.00 7.44 -7.38
N ALA A 193 -9.98 8.40 -6.45
CA ALA A 193 -8.88 8.58 -5.50
C ALA A 193 -8.73 7.42 -4.49
N THR A 194 -9.85 6.76 -4.17
CA THR A 194 -9.93 5.65 -3.21
C THR A 194 -10.08 4.31 -3.90
N LEU A 195 -9.92 4.25 -5.22
CA LEU A 195 -9.96 3.02 -5.97
C LEU A 195 -8.65 2.27 -5.79
N PHE A 196 -8.76 1.03 -5.32
CA PHE A 196 -7.66 0.10 -5.19
C PHE A 196 -7.86 -1.09 -6.12
N VAL A 197 -6.81 -1.44 -6.86
CA VAL A 197 -6.85 -2.56 -7.80
C VAL A 197 -5.62 -3.46 -7.66
N PRO A 198 -5.74 -4.77 -7.88
CA PRO A 198 -4.57 -5.64 -7.86
C PRO A 198 -3.66 -5.34 -9.05
N VAL A 199 -2.40 -5.78 -8.93
CA VAL A 199 -1.39 -5.66 -10.00
C VAL A 199 -1.89 -6.24 -11.34
N SER A 200 -2.65 -7.34 -11.32
CA SER A 200 -3.27 -7.93 -12.50
C SER A 200 -4.17 -6.94 -13.24
N VAL A 201 -5.11 -6.32 -12.54
CA VAL A 201 -6.03 -5.32 -13.10
C VAL A 201 -5.26 -4.09 -13.57
N ALA A 202 -4.32 -3.58 -12.78
CA ALA A 202 -3.51 -2.41 -13.16
C ALA A 202 -2.80 -2.61 -14.52
N LEU A 203 -2.28 -3.81 -14.79
CA LEU A 203 -1.59 -4.12 -16.05
C LEU A 203 -2.55 -4.33 -17.24
N MET A 204 -3.72 -4.94 -16.99
CA MET A 204 -4.70 -5.23 -18.04
C MET A 204 -5.57 -4.02 -18.39
N ASN A 205 -5.65 -3.04 -17.51
CA ASN A 205 -6.51 -1.88 -17.69
C ASN A 205 -5.95 -0.88 -18.72
N THR A 206 -6.86 -0.08 -19.28
CA THR A 206 -6.53 1.06 -20.15
C THR A 206 -6.97 2.34 -19.45
N TYR A 207 -6.03 3.22 -19.14
CA TYR A 207 -6.27 4.51 -18.48
C TYR A 207 -6.59 5.57 -19.54
N ASP A 208 -7.76 5.44 -20.17
CA ASP A 208 -8.29 6.35 -21.19
C ASP A 208 -9.31 7.35 -20.63
N GLU A 209 -9.85 8.20 -21.50
CA GLU A 209 -10.83 9.23 -21.15
C GLU A 209 -12.09 8.63 -20.51
N LYS A 210 -12.49 7.43 -20.95
CA LYS A 210 -13.63 6.70 -20.39
C LYS A 210 -13.34 6.24 -18.96
N TYR A 211 -12.18 5.63 -18.72
CA TYR A 211 -11.79 5.20 -17.38
C TYR A 211 -11.69 6.36 -16.40
N LEU A 212 -11.24 7.53 -16.87
CA LEU A 212 -11.16 8.75 -16.07
C LEU A 212 -12.46 9.58 -16.05
N GLY A 213 -13.54 9.13 -16.69
CA GLY A 213 -14.83 9.82 -16.67
C GLY A 213 -14.82 11.20 -17.35
N LEU A 214 -13.95 11.37 -18.36
CA LEU A 214 -13.82 12.60 -19.14
C LEU A 214 -14.83 12.66 -20.30
N GLU A 215 -15.40 11.51 -20.69
CA GLU A 215 -16.46 11.46 -21.70
C GLU A 215 -17.73 12.20 -21.22
N THR A 216 -18.41 12.84 -22.17
CA THR A 216 -19.64 13.61 -21.91
C THR A 216 -20.90 12.80 -22.22
N GLU A 217 -20.76 11.51 -22.55
CA GLU A 217 -21.92 10.67 -22.84
C GLU A 217 -22.69 10.35 -21.56
N GLU A 218 -23.95 10.75 -21.53
CA GLU A 218 -24.96 10.35 -20.55
C GLU A 218 -25.16 8.82 -20.65
N THR A 219 -24.27 8.04 -20.04
CA THR A 219 -24.66 6.68 -19.63
C THR A 219 -25.68 6.83 -18.51
N PRO A 220 -26.88 6.24 -18.62
CA PRO A 220 -27.82 6.23 -17.51
C PRO A 220 -27.12 5.57 -16.33
N VAL A 221 -27.08 6.30 -15.21
CA VAL A 221 -26.65 5.79 -13.92
C VAL A 221 -27.73 4.79 -13.48
N ASP A 222 -27.64 3.57 -14.00
CA ASP A 222 -28.36 2.44 -13.44
C ASP A 222 -27.67 2.12 -12.10
N GLU A 223 -28.36 2.52 -11.03
CA GLU A 223 -28.15 2.17 -9.62
C GLU A 223 -26.87 2.72 -8.97
N ASP A 224 -27.10 3.65 -8.05
CA ASP A 224 -26.11 4.24 -7.14
C ASP A 224 -25.27 3.15 -6.44
N PRO A 225 -23.96 3.01 -6.73
CA PRO A 225 -23.13 1.94 -6.16
C PRO A 225 -22.93 2.08 -4.64
N ASP A 226 -23.31 3.23 -4.06
CA ASP A 226 -23.34 3.48 -2.62
C ASP A 226 -24.74 3.27 -1.99
N ALA A 227 -25.72 2.79 -2.75
CA ALA A 227 -27.03 2.44 -2.20
C ALA A 227 -26.92 1.23 -1.28
N ILE A 228 -26.89 1.50 0.02
CA ILE A 228 -27.08 0.50 1.05
C ILE A 228 -28.46 -0.14 0.83
N PRO A 229 -28.58 -1.48 0.67
CA PRO A 229 -29.88 -2.12 0.49
C PRO A 229 -30.83 -1.70 1.61
N GLU A 230 -32.09 -1.39 1.30
CA GLU A 230 -33.09 -0.88 2.26
C GLU A 230 -33.21 -1.72 3.54
N ALA A 231 -32.81 -3.00 3.48
CA ALA A 231 -32.71 -3.92 4.63
C ALA A 231 -31.72 -3.49 5.73
N PHE A 232 -30.75 -2.62 5.43
CA PHE A 232 -29.76 -2.11 6.40
C PHE A 232 -30.09 -0.71 6.92
N ALA A 233 -31.10 -0.03 6.37
CA ALA A 233 -31.53 1.28 6.84
C ALA A 233 -32.25 1.22 8.21
N GLU A 234 -32.84 0.08 8.57
CA GLU A 234 -33.63 -0.04 9.80
C GLU A 234 -32.80 -0.18 11.09
N THR A 235 -31.47 -0.37 11.01
CA THR A 235 -30.64 -0.61 12.22
C THR A 235 -29.52 0.40 12.48
N ALA A 236 -29.32 1.39 11.62
CA ALA A 236 -28.32 2.44 11.84
C ALA A 236 -28.98 3.70 12.44
N GLN A 237 -28.94 3.86 13.76
CA GLN A 237 -29.19 5.17 14.36
C GLN A 237 -28.03 6.11 14.01
N ARG A 238 -28.27 7.04 13.08
CA ARG A 238 -27.36 8.14 12.78
C ARG A 238 -27.15 8.97 14.05
N PRO A 239 -25.90 9.27 14.47
CA PRO A 239 -25.66 10.21 15.56
C PRO A 239 -26.21 11.58 15.16
N THR A 240 -27.13 12.11 15.98
CA THR A 240 -27.74 13.42 15.79
C THR A 240 -26.99 14.46 16.61
N GLY A 241 -26.10 15.20 15.96
CA GLY A 241 -25.49 16.41 16.53
C GLY A 241 -24.52 17.06 15.54
N PRO A 242 -24.54 18.40 15.36
CA PRO A 242 -23.58 19.06 14.49
C PRO A 242 -22.19 19.00 15.14
N ALA A 243 -21.19 18.49 14.41
CA ALA A 243 -19.79 18.73 14.76
C ALA A 243 -19.51 20.22 14.51
N ASP A 244 -19.41 21.01 15.59
CA ASP A 244 -19.15 22.45 15.50
C ASP A 244 -17.67 22.68 15.12
N PRO A 245 -17.37 23.21 13.91
CA PRO A 245 -16.00 23.46 13.46
C PRO A 245 -15.23 24.46 14.33
N LYS A 246 -15.90 25.17 15.26
CA LYS A 246 -15.26 26.06 16.23
C LYS A 246 -14.62 25.36 17.44
N THR A 247 -14.85 24.05 17.60
CA THR A 247 -14.24 23.24 18.67
C THR A 247 -12.97 22.51 18.24
N PHE A 248 -12.56 22.62 16.97
CA PHE A 248 -11.30 22.08 16.47
C PHE A 248 -10.13 23.02 16.79
N ALA A 249 -9.26 22.61 17.71
CA ALA A 249 -7.99 23.28 17.97
C ALA A 249 -6.85 22.51 17.27
N PRO A 250 -6.12 23.12 16.31
CA PRO A 250 -4.95 22.50 15.72
C PRO A 250 -3.84 22.34 16.78
N GLY A 251 -3.31 21.12 16.91
CA GLY A 251 -2.19 20.84 17.80
C GLY A 251 -0.95 21.64 17.41
N SER A 252 -0.22 22.17 18.39
CA SER A 252 1.04 22.88 18.16
C SER A 252 2.13 21.91 17.69
N ARG A 253 2.94 22.38 16.74
CA ARG A 253 4.19 21.75 16.29
C ARG A 253 5.08 21.39 17.48
N LEU A 254 5.34 20.10 17.69
CA LEU A 254 6.31 19.65 18.68
C LEU A 254 7.71 20.04 18.20
N GLU A 255 8.39 20.89 18.98
CA GLU A 255 9.83 21.11 18.85
C GLU A 255 10.56 19.88 19.38
N PHE A 256 11.52 19.36 18.62
CA PHE A 256 12.37 18.23 19.01
C PHE A 256 13.21 18.61 20.24
N PRO A 257 13.06 17.97 21.40
CA PRO A 257 13.96 18.21 22.53
C PRO A 257 15.29 17.52 22.25
N SER A 258 16.36 18.30 22.08
CA SER A 258 17.74 17.79 21.95
C SER A 258 18.38 17.42 23.30
N GLU A 259 17.62 17.33 24.40
CA GLU A 259 18.19 17.29 25.76
C GLU A 259 17.93 16.00 26.56
N GLU A 260 17.27 14.99 26.00
CA GLU A 260 17.10 13.69 26.68
C GLU A 260 18.26 12.70 26.46
N CYS A 261 19.48 13.22 26.27
CA CYS A 261 20.69 12.40 26.28
C CYS A 261 21.64 12.75 27.44
N SER A 262 21.10 13.34 28.52
CA SER A 262 21.87 13.76 29.70
C SER A 262 21.80 12.79 30.89
N SER A 263 21.01 11.70 30.81
CA SER A 263 20.84 10.74 31.92
C SER A 263 21.40 9.33 31.65
N CYS A 264 22.07 9.10 30.51
CA CYS A 264 22.75 7.84 30.23
C CYS A 264 24.25 7.97 30.51
N ASP A 265 24.71 7.38 31.61
CA ASP A 265 26.13 7.31 31.98
C ASP A 265 26.95 6.31 31.13
N ASP A 266 26.31 5.54 30.25
CA ASP A 266 26.98 4.55 29.41
C ASP A 266 27.21 5.06 27.97
N LYS A 267 28.48 5.38 27.67
CA LYS A 267 28.96 5.84 26.37
C LYS A 267 29.16 4.72 25.34
N ASN A 268 28.28 3.71 25.29
CA ASN A 268 28.41 2.65 24.30
C ASN A 268 27.12 2.45 23.51
N CYS A 269 26.94 3.28 22.47
CA CYS A 269 25.88 3.17 21.48
C CYS A 269 26.31 2.42 20.21
N ASP A 270 27.21 1.45 20.35
CA ASP A 270 27.63 0.60 19.24
C ASP A 270 26.64 -0.57 19.04
N GLY A 271 25.57 -0.29 18.28
CA GLY A 271 24.80 -1.26 17.50
C GLY A 271 23.87 -2.24 18.26
N CYS A 272 22.81 -2.67 17.57
CA CYS A 272 21.84 -3.68 18.03
C CYS A 272 22.47 -5.07 18.34
N ALA A 273 23.76 -5.28 18.06
CA ALA A 273 24.46 -6.53 18.28
C ALA A 273 24.90 -6.78 19.73
N SER A 274 24.84 -5.78 20.62
CA SER A 274 25.31 -5.90 22.01
C SER A 274 24.22 -6.24 23.05
N ALA A 275 22.98 -6.48 22.63
CA ALA A 275 21.89 -6.88 23.54
C ALA A 275 22.01 -8.35 23.97
N SER A 276 22.91 -8.66 24.89
CA SER A 276 22.89 -9.93 25.63
C SER A 276 21.69 -9.96 26.58
N SER A 277 20.79 -10.95 26.43
CA SER A 277 19.72 -11.45 27.36
C SER A 277 18.94 -10.49 28.28
N GLY A 278 19.12 -9.18 28.15
CA GLY A 278 18.44 -8.10 28.85
C GLY A 278 18.24 -7.00 27.83
N GLY A 279 17.11 -7.07 27.12
CA GLY A 279 16.81 -6.24 25.96
C GLY A 279 16.73 -4.75 26.28
N CYS A 280 16.93 -3.93 25.24
CA CYS A 280 16.52 -2.54 25.25
C CYS A 280 15.04 -2.45 25.62
N SER A 281 14.75 -1.80 26.74
CA SER A 281 13.42 -1.49 27.27
C SER A 281 12.68 -0.38 26.50
N GLY A 282 13.13 -0.05 25.28
CA GLY A 282 12.56 1.01 24.46
C GLY A 282 11.26 0.60 23.77
N LYS A 283 10.30 1.51 23.71
CA LYS A 283 9.14 1.39 22.80
C LYS A 283 9.64 1.30 21.34
N PRO A 284 8.97 0.56 20.45
CA PRO A 284 9.33 0.51 19.04
C PRO A 284 9.37 1.93 18.48
N MET A 285 10.47 2.28 17.81
CA MET A 285 10.60 3.56 17.13
C MET A 285 9.70 3.53 15.90
N ILE A 286 8.63 4.32 15.92
CA ILE A 286 7.70 4.42 14.80
C ILE A 286 8.19 5.53 13.87
N ILE A 287 8.55 5.17 12.64
CA ILE A 287 9.01 6.13 11.63
C ILE A 287 7.77 6.71 10.95
N GLU A 288 7.58 8.02 11.15
CA GLU A 288 6.55 8.80 10.45
C GLU A 288 7.17 9.53 9.27
N ILE A 289 6.56 9.40 8.09
CA ILE A 289 6.96 10.20 6.94
C ILE A 289 6.25 11.56 7.04
N GLY A 290 7.00 12.65 7.07
CA GLY A 290 6.45 14.00 7.08
C GLY A 290 5.79 14.34 5.75
N GLY A 291 4.57 14.87 5.78
CA GLY A 291 3.88 15.36 4.59
C GLY A 291 4.53 16.62 4.00
N PRO A 292 4.25 16.96 2.73
CA PRO A 292 4.70 18.21 2.15
C PRO A 292 4.14 19.41 2.93
N LYS A 293 4.96 20.47 3.04
CA LYS A 293 4.57 21.76 3.64
C LYS A 293 3.66 22.56 2.70
#